data_AF-A0A356K0Z0-F1
#
_entry.id   AF-A0A356K0Z0-F1
#
_cell.length_a   1.000
_cell.length_b   1.000
_cell.length_c   1.000
_cell.angle_alpha   90.00
_cell.angle_beta   90.00
_cell.angle_gamma   90.00
#
_symmetry.space_group_name_H-M   'P 1'
#
loop_
_entity.id
_entity.type
_entity.pdbx_description
1 polymer ?
#
loop_
_entity_poly.entity_id
_entity_poly.type
_entity_poly.pdbx_seq_one_letter_code
_entity_poly.pdbx_strand_id
1 'polypeptide(L)'
;AENIINKHKKPDEPEFKTENVSETDSETFDLFCRGDSVAIFQFESPGMQKILRQCQPRCVEELVALNALYRPGPLDYIPQYIEGKWKPETVHYPDPCLEGILKETYGVMVYQEQVMQVAQKIAGFSLGGADMLRRAMGKKKLEVLMGKKVEFEEGAIKQGYTKEHADEIFDIMVPFAGYGFNKSHAAAYTVLAYRTGWLKTHKKAEFMAANLTNEITSTDTLPEYIEEARKMGIPVDPPDVNRSDSIFDVIDGHIVFGLKGIKGMGEGAARAIVEEREENGPYKSFVDFIERLSNKDVNKKAIEVLIKTGAFDNLGQNRATLTMNFERVIEYEDKKNASKEYGQASLFEDAGIKEFEDFKFEECEDLPKMERLSMEKELIGCFVSGHPLDDYKTAIETCATCNSENIERWAKIDKAEKASLEASGRSSWQSRNSGKTYIAIGMLQDLKIIMTKKGKQMAFAKLADYKGIIDVTFFPTVWEKYSSQIEAEKVYAFKGKVDGSREVPSFLVETIEDIATLQQKAISSVHIQLEQGFSSVKEIAQLRDILFGGTGTLLVYFHIEIDGKTYVVKANTQLTVPNTKEYIDSLKDISGVQEVWTE
;
A
#
# COMPACT_ATOMS: atom_id res chain seq x y z
N ALA A 1 -5.47 -9.06 16.38
CA ALA A 1 -6.57 -9.45 15.46
C ALA A 1 -7.59 -10.31 16.21
N GLU A 2 -7.21 -11.48 16.75
CA GLU A 2 -8.12 -12.33 17.55
C GLU A 2 -8.88 -11.57 18.63
N ASN A 3 -8.19 -10.76 19.44
CA ASN A 3 -8.83 -9.96 20.48
C ASN A 3 -9.90 -9.00 19.92
N ILE A 4 -9.64 -8.35 18.78
CA ILE A 4 -10.59 -7.43 18.12
C ILE A 4 -11.78 -8.21 17.59
N ILE A 5 -11.53 -9.33 16.91
CA ILE A 5 -12.60 -10.22 16.38
C ILE A 5 -13.49 -10.72 17.52
N ASN A 6 -12.88 -11.19 18.62
CA ASN A 6 -13.60 -11.74 19.76
C ASN A 6 -14.27 -10.68 20.64
N LYS A 7 -13.81 -9.42 20.59
CA LYS A 7 -14.46 -8.28 21.26
C LYS A 7 -15.81 -7.96 20.61
N HIS A 8 -15.88 -8.01 19.27
CA HIS A 8 -17.07 -7.66 18.49
C HIS A 8 -17.89 -8.85 17.98
N LYS A 9 -17.58 -10.06 18.46
CA LYS A 9 -18.32 -11.26 18.08
C LYS A 9 -19.76 -11.19 18.56
N LYS A 10 -20.68 -11.85 17.84
CA LYS A 10 -22.05 -11.99 18.32
C LYS A 10 -22.10 -12.95 19.53
N PRO A 11 -23.06 -12.80 20.46
CA PRO A 11 -23.15 -13.65 21.65
C PRO A 11 -23.24 -15.15 21.36
N ASP A 12 -23.75 -15.53 20.19
CA ASP A 12 -23.95 -16.89 19.70
C ASP A 12 -22.77 -17.44 18.87
N GLU A 13 -21.77 -16.62 18.56
CA GLU A 13 -20.59 -17.05 17.80
C GLU A 13 -19.50 -17.65 18.72
N PRO A 14 -18.90 -18.78 18.31
CA PRO A 14 -17.79 -19.36 19.05
C PRO A 14 -16.58 -18.41 19.02
N GLU A 15 -15.73 -18.52 20.04
CA GLU A 15 -14.47 -17.77 20.09
C GLU A 15 -13.60 -18.14 18.89
N PHE A 16 -13.18 -17.13 18.13
CA PHE A 16 -12.28 -17.29 17.01
C PHE A 16 -10.85 -17.54 17.52
N LYS A 17 -10.22 -18.59 16.97
CA LYS A 17 -8.81 -18.92 17.21
C LYS A 17 -8.09 -19.13 15.89
N THR A 18 -7.00 -18.42 15.68
CA THR A 18 -6.22 -18.46 14.43
C THR A 18 -5.52 -19.80 14.24
N GLU A 19 -5.36 -20.62 15.29
CA GLU A 19 -4.82 -21.98 15.17
C GLU A 19 -5.72 -22.92 14.37
N ASN A 20 -7.02 -22.60 14.21
CA ASN A 20 -8.00 -23.43 13.54
C ASN A 20 -8.23 -23.06 12.05
N VAL A 21 -7.47 -22.11 11.50
CA VAL A 21 -7.65 -21.68 10.11
C VAL A 21 -7.12 -22.73 9.13
N SER A 22 -7.73 -22.82 7.94
CA SER A 22 -7.33 -23.78 6.91
C SER A 22 -5.95 -23.44 6.34
N GLU A 23 -5.06 -24.43 6.30
CA GLU A 23 -3.72 -24.34 5.69
C GLU A 23 -3.72 -24.50 4.15
N THR A 24 -4.91 -24.64 3.55
CA THR A 24 -5.08 -24.92 2.10
C THR A 24 -5.99 -23.91 1.40
N ASP A 25 -6.21 -22.75 2.01
CA ASP A 25 -7.13 -21.73 1.53
C ASP A 25 -6.60 -21.02 0.27
N SER A 26 -7.30 -21.17 -0.86
CA SER A 26 -6.85 -20.65 -2.15
C SER A 26 -6.79 -19.13 -2.19
N GLU A 27 -7.74 -18.45 -1.55
CA GLU A 27 -7.79 -16.98 -1.52
C GLU A 27 -6.61 -16.39 -0.75
N THR A 28 -6.19 -17.06 0.33
CA THR A 28 -4.96 -16.73 1.07
C THR A 28 -3.73 -16.87 0.19
N PHE A 29 -3.61 -17.96 -0.58
CA PHE A 29 -2.50 -18.09 -1.52
C PHE A 29 -2.56 -17.06 -2.65
N ASP A 30 -3.76 -16.66 -3.12
CA ASP A 30 -3.90 -15.60 -4.11
C ASP A 30 -3.36 -14.26 -3.60
N LEU A 31 -3.55 -13.96 -2.31
CA LEU A 31 -2.94 -12.78 -1.68
C LEU A 31 -1.41 -12.81 -1.77
N PHE A 32 -0.79 -13.94 -1.41
CA PHE A 32 0.67 -14.10 -1.56
C PHE A 32 1.09 -14.01 -3.03
N CYS A 33 0.35 -14.64 -3.94
CA CYS A 33 0.61 -14.60 -5.38
C CYS A 33 0.57 -13.17 -5.97
N ARG A 34 -0.30 -12.29 -5.49
CA ARG A 34 -0.29 -10.86 -5.89
C ARG A 34 0.86 -10.07 -5.27
N GLY A 35 1.48 -10.62 -4.22
CA GLY A 35 2.50 -9.95 -3.43
C GLY A 35 1.90 -8.87 -2.52
N ASP A 36 0.61 -8.98 -2.17
CA ASP A 36 -0.11 -8.04 -1.30
C ASP A 36 0.22 -8.32 0.19
N SER A 37 1.49 -8.52 0.51
CA SER A 37 1.96 -9.03 1.81
C SER A 37 2.45 -7.95 2.78
N VAL A 38 2.07 -6.68 2.57
CA VAL A 38 2.27 -5.60 3.55
C VAL A 38 1.66 -6.01 4.90
N ALA A 39 2.35 -5.72 6.01
CA ALA A 39 2.02 -6.16 7.37
C ALA A 39 1.98 -7.69 7.60
N ILE A 40 2.37 -8.51 6.61
CA ILE A 40 2.54 -9.95 6.81
C ILE A 40 3.98 -10.22 7.25
N PHE A 41 4.10 -10.69 8.49
CA PHE A 41 5.35 -11.11 9.12
C PHE A 41 6.26 -11.91 8.17
N GLN A 42 7.55 -11.51 8.05
CA GLN A 42 8.59 -12.05 7.15
C GLN A 42 8.39 -11.82 5.65
N PHE A 43 7.18 -11.54 5.18
CA PHE A 43 6.88 -11.41 3.74
C PHE A 43 6.61 -9.98 3.28
N GLU A 44 6.81 -9.00 4.14
CA GLU A 44 6.47 -7.59 3.88
C GLU A 44 7.41 -6.87 2.90
N SER A 45 8.69 -7.23 2.85
CA SER A 45 9.67 -6.43 2.08
C SER A 45 9.36 -6.38 0.58
N PRO A 46 9.60 -5.25 -0.13
CA PRO A 46 9.28 -5.12 -1.56
C PRO A 46 9.95 -6.16 -2.45
N GLY A 47 11.19 -6.57 -2.12
CA GLY A 47 11.88 -7.61 -2.87
C GLY A 47 11.27 -9.01 -2.65
N MET A 48 10.80 -9.32 -1.43
CA MET A 48 10.05 -10.55 -1.17
C MET A 48 8.72 -10.54 -1.90
N GLN A 49 7.97 -9.44 -1.88
CA GLN A 49 6.73 -9.28 -2.64
C GLN A 49 6.92 -9.53 -4.14
N LYS A 50 8.04 -9.05 -4.71
CA LYS A 50 8.40 -9.30 -6.11
C LYS A 50 8.62 -10.80 -6.37
N ILE A 51 9.32 -11.49 -5.48
CA ILE A 51 9.56 -12.94 -5.59
C ILE A 51 8.27 -13.72 -5.46
N LEU A 52 7.38 -13.35 -4.53
CA LEU A 52 6.07 -13.96 -4.40
C LEU A 52 5.26 -13.83 -5.70
N ARG A 53 5.26 -12.66 -6.35
CA ARG A 53 4.64 -12.45 -7.66
C ARG A 53 5.23 -13.34 -8.76
N GLN A 54 6.53 -13.59 -8.75
CA GLN A 54 7.19 -14.43 -9.75
C GLN A 54 6.98 -15.93 -9.49
N CYS A 55 6.98 -16.34 -8.21
CA CYS A 55 6.86 -17.73 -7.80
C CYS A 55 5.40 -18.21 -7.77
N GLN A 56 4.42 -17.34 -7.50
CA GLN A 56 2.99 -17.69 -7.36
C GLN A 56 2.76 -18.87 -6.39
N PRO A 57 3.11 -18.76 -5.09
CA PRO A 57 3.06 -19.88 -4.16
C PRO A 57 1.64 -20.43 -3.94
N ARG A 58 1.48 -21.75 -3.94
CA ARG A 58 0.20 -22.48 -3.82
C ARG A 58 0.13 -23.50 -2.68
N CYS A 59 1.21 -23.67 -1.93
CA CYS A 59 1.21 -24.44 -0.70
C CYS A 59 2.18 -23.83 0.33
N VAL A 60 2.07 -24.27 1.58
CA VAL A 60 2.88 -23.72 2.69
C VAL A 60 4.36 -24.04 2.49
N GLU A 61 4.69 -25.22 1.95
CA GLU A 61 6.07 -25.65 1.69
C GLU A 61 6.81 -24.69 0.75
N GLU A 62 6.14 -24.13 -0.25
CA GLU A 62 6.73 -23.12 -1.13
C GLU A 62 7.00 -21.82 -0.39
N LEU A 63 6.10 -21.38 0.50
CA LEU A 63 6.35 -20.22 1.36
C LEU A 63 7.55 -20.48 2.29
N VAL A 64 7.68 -21.70 2.82
CA VAL A 64 8.80 -22.10 3.68
C VAL A 64 10.12 -22.03 2.91
N ALA A 65 10.14 -22.50 1.67
CA ALA A 65 11.30 -22.43 0.78
C ALA A 65 11.68 -20.99 0.45
N LEU A 66 10.71 -20.15 0.07
CA LEU A 66 10.95 -18.74 -0.24
C LEU A 66 11.49 -17.97 0.98
N ASN A 67 10.93 -18.19 2.16
CA ASN A 67 11.41 -17.61 3.42
C ASN A 67 12.87 -18.03 3.72
N ALA A 68 13.22 -19.28 3.46
CA ALA A 68 14.58 -19.78 3.66
C ALA A 68 15.59 -19.27 2.61
N LEU A 69 15.15 -19.05 1.37
CA LEU A 69 15.99 -18.63 0.25
C LEU A 69 16.22 -17.11 0.20
N TYR A 70 15.28 -16.30 0.69
CA TYR A 70 15.35 -14.84 0.62
C TYR A 70 16.30 -14.22 1.65
N ARG A 71 17.60 -14.47 1.46
CA ARG A 71 18.69 -13.94 2.29
C ARG A 71 20.01 -13.85 1.52
N PRO A 72 20.95 -12.99 1.92
CA PRO A 72 22.23 -12.84 1.22
C PRO A 72 22.97 -14.19 1.08
N GLY A 73 23.30 -14.57 -0.16
CA GLY A 73 23.87 -15.88 -0.51
C GLY A 73 22.89 -16.74 -1.32
N PRO A 74 21.88 -17.38 -0.69
CA PRO A 74 20.94 -18.24 -1.40
C PRO A 74 19.96 -17.51 -2.32
N LEU A 75 19.91 -16.17 -2.31
CA LEU A 75 19.13 -15.36 -3.26
C LEU A 75 19.39 -15.75 -4.72
N ASP A 76 20.63 -16.13 -5.06
CA ASP A 76 21.03 -16.49 -6.43
C ASP A 76 20.34 -17.77 -6.94
N TYR A 77 19.78 -18.60 -6.05
CA TYR A 77 19.07 -19.83 -6.40
C TYR A 77 17.55 -19.65 -6.54
N ILE A 78 17.01 -18.47 -6.17
CA ILE A 78 15.58 -18.19 -6.34
C ILE A 78 15.15 -18.27 -7.81
N PRO A 79 15.91 -17.74 -8.79
CA PRO A 79 15.58 -17.91 -10.21
C PRO A 79 15.50 -19.39 -10.62
N GLN A 80 16.43 -20.23 -10.16
CA GLN A 80 16.41 -21.67 -10.44
C GLN A 80 15.20 -22.35 -9.80
N TYR A 81 14.86 -21.99 -8.55
CA TYR A 81 13.68 -22.50 -7.86
C TYR A 81 12.38 -22.15 -8.61
N ILE A 82 12.25 -20.88 -9.05
CA ILE A 82 11.10 -20.40 -9.81
C ILE A 82 11.03 -21.08 -11.18
N GLU A 83 12.16 -21.23 -11.87
CA GLU A 83 12.19 -21.92 -13.16
C GLU A 83 11.79 -23.39 -13.02
N GLY A 84 12.32 -24.11 -12.03
CA GLY A 84 11.96 -25.51 -11.78
C GLY A 84 10.49 -25.71 -11.44
N LYS A 85 9.83 -24.72 -10.83
CA LYS A 85 8.39 -24.72 -10.62
C LYS A 85 7.60 -24.61 -11.93
N TRP A 86 7.95 -23.65 -12.77
CA TRP A 86 7.20 -23.36 -14.01
C TRP A 86 7.56 -24.30 -15.16
N LYS A 87 8.76 -24.85 -15.14
CA LYS A 87 9.31 -25.79 -16.12
C LYS A 87 9.86 -27.02 -15.39
N PRO A 88 9.00 -27.98 -15.00
CA PRO A 88 9.46 -29.19 -14.30
C PRO A 88 10.55 -29.96 -15.06
N GLU A 89 10.62 -29.84 -16.39
CA GLU A 89 11.64 -30.45 -17.25
C GLU A 89 13.05 -29.87 -17.06
N THR A 90 13.20 -28.67 -16.50
CA THR A 90 14.51 -28.08 -16.20
C THR A 90 15.04 -28.52 -14.85
N VAL A 91 14.25 -29.23 -14.06
CA VAL A 91 14.67 -29.72 -12.74
C VAL A 91 15.66 -30.86 -12.92
N HIS A 92 16.89 -30.62 -12.49
CA HIS A 92 17.95 -31.61 -12.48
C HIS A 92 18.17 -32.15 -11.07
N TYR A 93 18.01 -33.46 -10.89
CA TYR A 93 18.39 -34.15 -9.66
C TYR A 93 19.79 -34.75 -9.83
N PRO A 94 20.73 -34.54 -8.89
CA PRO A 94 22.07 -35.11 -8.98
C PRO A 94 22.08 -36.64 -9.08
N ASP A 95 21.06 -37.29 -8.50
CA ASP A 95 20.84 -38.72 -8.62
C ASP A 95 19.33 -39.04 -8.52
N PRO A 96 18.81 -40.04 -9.25
CA PRO A 96 17.40 -40.44 -9.17
C PRO A 96 16.94 -40.76 -7.73
N CYS A 97 17.81 -41.27 -6.86
CA CYS A 97 17.44 -41.60 -5.48
C CYS A 97 17.17 -40.36 -4.61
N LEU A 98 17.59 -39.17 -5.07
CA LEU A 98 17.42 -37.90 -4.37
C LEU A 98 16.14 -37.16 -4.78
N GLU A 99 15.43 -37.60 -5.81
CA GLU A 99 14.17 -36.98 -6.25
C GLU A 99 13.19 -36.86 -5.06
N GLY A 100 13.01 -37.92 -4.29
CA GLY A 100 12.09 -37.91 -3.14
C GLY A 100 12.45 -36.89 -2.03
N ILE A 101 13.69 -36.42 -1.96
CA ILE A 101 14.18 -35.45 -0.96
C ILE A 101 14.11 -34.02 -1.51
N LEU A 102 14.41 -33.85 -2.79
CA LEU A 102 14.57 -32.53 -3.42
C LEU A 102 13.36 -32.09 -4.25
N LYS A 103 12.37 -32.98 -4.45
CA LYS A 103 11.15 -32.67 -5.22
C LYS A 103 10.36 -31.50 -4.65
N GLU A 104 10.25 -31.42 -3.32
CA GLU A 104 9.57 -30.31 -2.63
C GLU A 104 10.21 -28.94 -2.92
N THR A 105 11.50 -28.93 -3.27
CA THR A 105 12.27 -27.71 -3.53
C THR A 105 12.76 -27.59 -4.98
N TYR A 106 12.08 -28.28 -5.90
CA TYR A 106 12.37 -28.23 -7.34
C TYR A 106 13.85 -28.50 -7.68
N GLY A 107 14.46 -29.46 -6.97
CA GLY A 107 15.86 -29.85 -7.18
C GLY A 107 16.90 -28.95 -6.50
N VAL A 108 16.49 -27.81 -5.92
CA VAL A 108 17.39 -26.91 -5.19
C VAL A 108 17.55 -27.38 -3.76
N MET A 109 18.79 -27.53 -3.26
CA MET A 109 19.03 -27.85 -1.85
C MET A 109 18.87 -26.59 -0.98
N VAL A 110 17.76 -26.51 -0.24
CA VAL A 110 17.43 -25.33 0.58
C VAL A 110 17.69 -25.60 2.07
N TYR A 111 17.39 -26.81 2.53
CA TYR A 111 17.34 -27.12 3.96
C TYR A 111 18.56 -27.91 4.45
N GLN A 112 18.95 -27.66 5.70
CA GLN A 112 19.96 -28.44 6.41
C GLN A 112 19.56 -29.92 6.52
N GLU A 113 18.27 -30.17 6.72
CA GLU A 113 17.67 -31.48 6.78
C GLU A 113 17.79 -32.23 5.44
N GLN A 114 17.69 -31.54 4.31
CA GLN A 114 17.91 -32.14 2.98
C GLN A 114 19.37 -32.58 2.82
N VAL A 115 20.33 -31.73 3.22
CA VAL A 115 21.77 -32.09 3.21
C VAL A 115 22.02 -33.34 4.06
N MET A 116 21.38 -33.43 5.23
CA MET A 116 21.50 -34.60 6.10
C MET A 116 20.88 -35.86 5.47
N GLN A 117 19.72 -35.74 4.83
CA GLN A 117 19.05 -36.85 4.14
C GLN A 117 19.84 -37.33 2.91
N VAL A 118 20.45 -36.43 2.14
CA VAL A 118 21.35 -36.76 1.03
C VAL A 118 22.55 -37.56 1.54
N ALA A 119 23.19 -37.13 2.63
CA ALA A 119 24.31 -37.85 3.24
C ALA A 119 23.93 -39.25 3.75
N GLN A 120 22.73 -39.39 4.30
CA GLN A 120 22.21 -40.71 4.69
C GLN A 120 21.95 -41.59 3.48
N LYS A 121 21.35 -41.04 2.41
CA LYS A 121 20.92 -41.82 1.24
C LYS A 121 22.08 -42.27 0.36
N ILE A 122 23.05 -41.38 0.13
CA ILE A 122 24.20 -41.64 -0.75
C ILE A 122 25.31 -42.34 0.01
N ALA A 123 25.75 -41.82 1.16
CA ALA A 123 26.90 -42.34 1.89
C ALA A 123 26.54 -43.32 3.02
N GLY A 124 25.26 -43.58 3.27
CA GLY A 124 24.83 -44.49 4.35
C GLY A 124 25.11 -43.95 5.76
N PHE A 125 25.27 -42.63 5.93
CA PHE A 125 25.53 -42.04 7.24
C PHE A 125 24.36 -42.23 8.20
N SER A 126 24.68 -42.41 9.49
CA SER A 126 23.67 -42.26 10.55
C SER A 126 23.20 -40.80 10.62
N LEU A 127 22.01 -40.54 11.18
CA LEU A 127 21.51 -39.17 11.35
C LEU A 127 22.50 -38.28 12.15
N GLY A 128 23.16 -38.85 13.16
CA GLY A 128 24.21 -38.16 13.91
C GLY A 128 25.46 -37.88 13.08
N GLY A 129 25.89 -38.84 12.23
CA GLY A 129 27.00 -38.64 11.30
C GLY A 129 26.70 -37.55 10.25
N ALA A 130 25.46 -37.52 9.74
CA ALA A 130 24.99 -36.51 8.82
C ALA A 130 24.94 -35.10 9.44
N ASP A 131 24.53 -34.95 10.71
CA ASP A 131 24.61 -33.66 11.41
C ASP A 131 26.06 -33.22 11.62
N MET A 132 26.98 -34.15 11.91
CA MET A 132 28.40 -33.84 12.02
C MET A 132 28.98 -33.35 10.69
N LEU A 133 28.56 -33.93 9.56
CA LEU A 133 28.92 -33.45 8.21
C LEU A 133 28.42 -32.03 7.98
N ARG A 134 27.13 -31.77 8.26
CA ARG A 134 26.53 -30.43 8.15
C ARG A 134 27.31 -29.39 8.98
N ARG A 135 27.66 -29.71 10.23
CA ARG A 135 28.44 -28.81 11.11
C ARG A 135 29.85 -28.56 10.55
N ALA A 136 30.48 -29.58 9.97
CA ALA A 136 31.80 -29.46 9.36
C ALA A 136 31.77 -28.50 8.15
N MET A 137 30.76 -28.65 7.28
CA MET A 137 30.54 -27.77 6.13
C MET A 137 30.28 -26.32 6.55
N GLY A 138 29.45 -26.09 7.57
CA GLY A 138 29.18 -24.74 8.08
C GLY A 138 30.40 -24.02 8.67
N LYS A 139 31.33 -24.76 9.30
CA LYS A 139 32.57 -24.20 9.88
C LYS A 139 33.68 -23.91 8.86
N LYS A 140 33.54 -24.36 7.61
CA LYS A 140 34.49 -24.17 6.49
C LYS A 140 35.96 -24.52 6.82
N LYS A 141 36.21 -25.46 7.74
CA LYS A 141 37.56 -25.94 8.04
C LYS A 141 37.98 -26.98 7.01
N LEU A 142 38.91 -26.61 6.13
CA LEU A 142 39.30 -27.41 4.96
C LEU A 142 39.70 -28.85 5.33
N GLU A 143 40.53 -29.02 6.37
CA GLU A 143 41.01 -30.34 6.82
C GLU A 143 39.87 -31.25 7.31
N VAL A 144 38.92 -30.69 8.06
CA VAL A 144 37.77 -31.44 8.60
C VAL A 144 36.79 -31.80 7.48
N LEU A 145 36.60 -30.90 6.52
CA LEU A 145 35.74 -31.14 5.36
C LEU A 145 36.31 -32.22 4.44
N MET A 146 37.62 -32.19 4.18
CA MET A 146 38.30 -33.22 3.39
C MET A 146 38.25 -34.59 4.06
N GLY A 147 38.44 -34.66 5.39
CA GLY A 147 38.27 -35.91 6.13
C GLY A 147 36.84 -36.48 5.99
N LYS A 148 35.84 -35.60 6.05
CA LYS A 148 34.43 -36.00 5.84
C LYS A 148 34.09 -36.34 4.40
N LYS A 149 34.77 -35.75 3.42
CA LYS A 149 34.65 -36.10 2.00
C LYS A 149 35.09 -37.55 1.77
N VAL A 150 36.22 -37.96 2.33
CA VAL A 150 36.70 -39.35 2.25
C VAL A 150 35.69 -40.32 2.88
N GLU A 151 35.17 -40.01 4.07
CA GLU A 151 34.13 -40.84 4.70
C GLU A 151 32.86 -40.94 3.84
N PHE A 152 32.47 -39.85 3.17
CA PHE A 152 31.31 -39.82 2.28
C PHE A 152 31.53 -40.69 1.03
N GLU A 153 32.68 -40.58 0.38
CA GLU A 153 33.07 -41.40 -0.78
C GLU A 153 33.12 -42.89 -0.43
N GLU A 154 33.75 -43.26 0.68
CA GLU A 154 33.81 -44.65 1.14
C GLU A 154 32.42 -45.20 1.46
N GLY A 155 31.54 -44.38 2.05
CA GLY A 155 30.15 -44.70 2.29
C GLY A 155 29.37 -44.93 1.00
N ALA A 156 29.56 -44.05 0.01
CA ALA A 156 28.88 -44.14 -1.27
C ALA A 156 29.30 -45.37 -2.08
N ILE A 157 30.59 -45.72 -2.06
CA ILE A 157 31.11 -46.95 -2.68
C ILE A 157 30.46 -48.20 -2.06
N LYS A 158 30.26 -48.22 -0.73
CA LYS A 158 29.57 -49.33 -0.04
C LYS A 158 28.09 -49.44 -0.43
N GLN A 159 27.46 -48.33 -0.83
CA GLN A 159 26.08 -48.30 -1.33
C GLN A 159 25.98 -48.61 -2.84
N GLY A 160 27.11 -48.78 -3.53
CA GLY A 160 27.17 -49.15 -4.94
C GLY A 160 27.34 -47.98 -5.92
N TYR A 161 27.65 -46.77 -5.43
CA TYR A 161 27.97 -45.61 -6.28
C TYR A 161 29.45 -45.57 -6.66
N THR A 162 29.77 -44.92 -7.79
CA THR A 162 31.17 -44.64 -8.16
C THR A 162 31.73 -43.51 -7.32
N LYS A 163 33.06 -43.47 -7.20
CA LYS A 163 33.75 -42.41 -6.46
C LYS A 163 33.50 -41.04 -7.11
N GLU A 164 33.55 -40.98 -8.44
CA GLU A 164 33.36 -39.76 -9.23
C GLU A 164 31.95 -39.19 -9.02
N HIS A 165 30.93 -40.05 -9.00
CA HIS A 165 29.55 -39.61 -8.75
C HIS A 165 29.35 -39.10 -7.32
N ALA A 166 29.97 -39.75 -6.34
CA ALA A 166 29.95 -39.29 -4.96
C ALA A 166 30.67 -37.94 -4.78
N ASP A 167 31.77 -37.74 -5.51
CA ASP A 167 32.55 -36.49 -5.55
C ASP A 167 31.70 -35.33 -6.08
N GLU A 168 31.03 -35.54 -7.22
CA GLU A 168 30.12 -34.55 -7.83
C GLU A 168 28.99 -34.16 -6.86
N ILE A 169 28.31 -35.13 -6.25
CA ILE A 169 27.24 -34.85 -5.27
C ILE A 169 27.78 -34.08 -4.06
N PHE A 170 28.95 -34.47 -3.54
CA PHE A 170 29.56 -33.79 -2.41
C PHE A 170 29.90 -32.33 -2.73
N ASP A 171 30.46 -32.08 -3.91
CA ASP A 171 30.82 -30.74 -4.36
C ASP A 171 29.58 -29.87 -4.58
N ILE A 172 28.45 -30.44 -5.02
CA ILE A 172 27.16 -29.75 -5.05
C ILE A 172 26.71 -29.41 -3.63
N MET A 173 26.85 -30.31 -2.64
CA MET A 173 26.43 -30.07 -1.25
C MET A 173 27.22 -28.95 -0.55
N VAL A 174 28.49 -28.74 -0.89
CA VAL A 174 29.40 -27.82 -0.18
C VAL A 174 28.90 -26.35 -0.20
N PRO A 175 28.56 -25.75 -1.35
CA PRO A 175 27.94 -24.44 -1.41
C PRO A 175 26.65 -24.36 -0.58
N PHE A 176 25.77 -25.37 -0.71
CA PHE A 176 24.46 -25.36 -0.05
C PHE A 176 24.55 -25.52 1.46
N ALA A 177 25.51 -26.27 1.99
CA ALA A 177 25.64 -26.42 3.43
C ALA A 177 26.08 -25.12 4.13
N GLY A 178 26.75 -24.21 3.41
CA GLY A 178 27.02 -22.85 3.89
C GLY A 178 25.76 -21.96 3.95
N TYR A 179 24.75 -22.27 3.13
CA TYR A 179 23.51 -21.51 2.97
C TYR A 179 22.26 -22.34 3.25
N GLY A 180 22.39 -23.48 3.94
CA GLY A 180 21.27 -24.35 4.26
C GLY A 180 20.49 -23.75 5.43
N PHE A 181 19.17 -23.69 5.33
CA PHE A 181 18.34 -23.19 6.42
C PHE A 181 17.76 -24.33 7.25
N ASN A 182 17.49 -24.09 8.53
CA ASN A 182 16.82 -25.08 9.35
C ASN A 182 15.33 -25.12 8.98
N LYS A 183 14.85 -26.25 8.43
CA LYS A 183 13.47 -26.38 7.95
C LYS A 183 12.46 -26.21 9.07
N SER A 184 12.71 -26.79 10.25
CA SER A 184 11.77 -26.69 11.37
C SER A 184 11.53 -25.24 11.82
N HIS A 185 12.58 -24.43 11.85
CA HIS A 185 12.48 -23.00 12.16
C HIS A 185 11.73 -22.24 11.06
N ALA A 186 12.10 -22.42 9.79
CA ALA A 186 11.38 -21.76 8.69
C ALA A 186 9.90 -22.15 8.66
N ALA A 187 9.58 -23.43 8.87
CA ALA A 187 8.21 -23.92 8.88
C ALA A 187 7.37 -23.25 9.98
N ALA A 188 7.86 -23.24 11.23
CA ALA A 188 7.13 -22.64 12.35
C ALA A 188 6.77 -21.16 12.12
N TYR A 189 7.75 -20.37 11.65
CA TYR A 189 7.52 -18.94 11.36
C TYR A 189 6.67 -18.71 10.11
N THR A 190 6.76 -19.59 9.12
CA THR A 190 5.95 -19.48 7.90
C THR A 190 4.50 -19.84 8.16
N VAL A 191 4.21 -20.80 9.04
CA VAL A 191 2.83 -21.09 9.46
C VAL A 191 2.21 -19.86 10.14
N LEU A 192 2.96 -19.15 10.98
CA LEU A 192 2.52 -17.88 11.55
C LEU A 192 2.26 -16.83 10.46
N ALA A 193 3.16 -16.69 9.48
CA ALA A 193 2.98 -15.77 8.37
C ALA A 193 1.78 -16.12 7.46
N TYR A 194 1.54 -17.41 7.23
CA TYR A 194 0.38 -17.87 6.48
C TYR A 194 -0.92 -17.55 7.24
N ARG A 195 -0.94 -17.79 8.56
CA ARG A 195 -2.07 -17.45 9.43
C ARG A 195 -2.37 -15.94 9.43
N THR A 196 -1.34 -15.09 9.46
CA THR A 196 -1.53 -13.64 9.32
C THR A 196 -2.00 -13.25 7.92
N GLY A 197 -1.53 -13.93 6.87
CA GLY A 197 -2.06 -13.80 5.51
C GLY A 197 -3.54 -14.18 5.41
N TRP A 198 -3.95 -15.27 6.06
CA TRP A 198 -5.35 -15.69 6.13
C TRP A 198 -6.22 -14.62 6.78
N LEU A 199 -5.77 -14.04 7.90
CA LEU A 199 -6.44 -12.91 8.55
C LEU A 199 -6.52 -11.69 7.63
N LYS A 200 -5.43 -11.36 6.91
CA LYS A 200 -5.43 -10.27 5.93
C LYS A 200 -6.43 -10.52 4.79
N THR A 201 -6.68 -11.76 4.40
CA THR A 201 -7.65 -12.11 3.36
C THR A 201 -9.09 -12.04 3.86
N HIS A 202 -9.38 -12.67 5.01
CA HIS A 202 -10.75 -12.95 5.47
C HIS A 202 -11.26 -12.00 6.55
N LYS A 203 -10.36 -11.35 7.29
CA LYS A 203 -10.62 -10.44 8.41
C LYS A 203 -9.79 -9.15 8.26
N LYS A 204 -9.92 -8.55 7.07
CA LYS A 204 -9.11 -7.42 6.57
C LYS A 204 -9.02 -6.26 7.57
N ALA A 205 -10.17 -5.79 8.06
CA ALA A 205 -10.23 -4.64 8.95
C ALA A 205 -9.58 -4.94 10.30
N GLU A 206 -9.90 -6.09 10.91
CA GLU A 206 -9.39 -6.49 12.23
C GLU A 206 -7.91 -6.85 12.18
N PHE A 207 -7.44 -7.38 11.05
CA PHE A 207 -6.03 -7.60 10.78
C PHE A 207 -5.28 -6.27 10.70
N MET A 208 -5.77 -5.31 9.91
CA MET A 208 -5.12 -4.01 9.75
C MET A 208 -5.17 -3.20 11.05
N ALA A 209 -6.30 -3.15 11.76
CA ALA A 209 -6.41 -2.48 13.06
C ALA A 209 -5.44 -3.05 14.09
N ALA A 210 -5.21 -4.36 14.10
CA ALA A 210 -4.23 -4.98 14.98
C ALA A 210 -2.78 -4.58 14.65
N ASN A 211 -2.43 -4.52 13.37
CA ASN A 211 -1.09 -4.09 12.97
C ASN A 211 -0.88 -2.58 13.21
N LEU A 212 -1.90 -1.75 12.99
CA LEU A 212 -1.89 -0.33 13.37
C LEU A 212 -1.70 -0.15 14.88
N THR A 213 -2.30 -1.03 15.68
CA THR A 213 -2.08 -1.03 17.14
C THR A 213 -0.66 -1.40 17.52
N ASN A 214 -0.04 -2.37 16.84
CA ASN A 214 1.35 -2.75 17.11
C ASN A 214 2.32 -1.60 16.79
N GLU A 215 2.04 -0.85 15.71
CA GLU A 215 2.85 0.27 15.24
C GLU A 215 2.33 1.63 15.72
N ILE A 216 1.48 1.67 16.76
CA ILE A 216 0.76 2.87 17.22
C ILE A 216 1.69 4.02 17.62
N THR A 217 2.93 3.72 18.01
CA THR A 217 3.96 4.71 18.36
C THR A 217 4.92 5.04 17.22
N SER A 218 4.83 4.33 16.10
CA SER A 218 5.74 4.53 14.97
C SER A 218 5.27 5.68 14.09
N THR A 219 6.15 6.64 13.81
CA THR A 219 5.84 7.77 12.92
C THR A 219 5.94 7.41 11.44
N ASP A 220 6.67 6.34 11.12
CA ASP A 220 6.99 5.98 9.74
C ASP A 220 6.08 4.84 9.26
N THR A 221 5.91 3.78 10.06
CA THR A 221 5.08 2.62 9.69
C THR A 221 3.59 2.87 9.79
N LEU A 222 3.14 3.69 10.75
CA LEU A 222 1.71 3.91 10.98
C LEU A 222 1.02 4.54 9.75
N PRO A 223 1.53 5.62 9.14
CA PRO A 223 0.94 6.16 7.91
C PRO A 223 0.97 5.16 6.75
N GLU A 224 2.02 4.35 6.60
CA GLU A 224 2.11 3.32 5.56
C GLU A 224 0.99 2.28 5.68
N TYR A 225 0.68 1.83 6.91
CA TYR A 225 -0.39 0.86 7.15
C TYR A 225 -1.79 1.46 6.99
N ILE A 226 -1.97 2.75 7.30
CA ILE A 226 -3.25 3.44 7.05
C ILE A 226 -3.51 3.53 5.54
N GLU A 227 -2.49 3.89 4.76
CA GLU A 227 -2.60 3.96 3.31
C GLU A 227 -2.80 2.57 2.68
N GLU A 228 -2.17 1.53 3.22
CA GLU A 228 -2.46 0.14 2.81
C GLU A 228 -3.92 -0.24 3.10
N ALA A 229 -4.44 0.08 4.29
CA ALA A 229 -5.84 -0.19 4.62
C ALA A 229 -6.80 0.48 3.63
N ARG A 230 -6.50 1.72 3.22
CA ARG A 230 -7.25 2.45 2.19
C ARG A 230 -7.18 1.80 0.82
N LYS A 231 -5.99 1.35 0.39
CA LYS A 231 -5.82 0.60 -0.87
C LYS A 231 -6.59 -0.72 -0.87
N MET A 232 -6.71 -1.36 0.28
CA MET A 232 -7.54 -2.54 0.48
C MET A 232 -9.06 -2.24 0.49
N GLY A 233 -9.45 -0.96 0.41
CA GLY A 233 -10.84 -0.51 0.45
C GLY A 233 -11.44 -0.45 1.85
N ILE A 234 -10.60 -0.44 2.90
CA ILE A 234 -11.03 -0.40 4.29
C ILE A 234 -11.14 1.07 4.73
N PRO A 235 -12.32 1.55 5.15
CA PRO A 235 -12.45 2.89 5.70
C PRO A 235 -11.71 3.02 7.03
N VAL A 236 -11.02 4.15 7.21
CA VAL A 236 -10.37 4.52 8.47
C VAL A 236 -11.02 5.80 8.96
N ASP A 237 -11.83 5.67 10.01
CA ASP A 237 -12.57 6.75 10.62
C ASP A 237 -11.63 7.61 11.51
N PRO A 238 -11.86 8.93 11.60
CA PRO A 238 -11.10 9.79 12.51
C PRO A 238 -11.31 9.41 13.97
N PRO A 239 -10.44 9.89 14.88
CA PRO A 239 -10.70 9.79 16.30
C PRO A 239 -12.07 10.35 16.64
N ASP A 240 -12.77 9.73 17.59
CA ASP A 240 -14.05 10.18 18.13
C ASP A 240 -14.11 9.77 19.61
N VAL A 241 -14.29 10.72 20.52
CA VAL A 241 -14.34 10.42 21.98
C VAL A 241 -15.43 9.40 22.34
N ASN A 242 -16.50 9.28 21.55
CA ASN A 242 -17.60 8.36 21.79
C ASN A 242 -17.43 6.99 21.11
N ARG A 243 -16.54 6.87 20.11
CA ARG A 243 -16.34 5.61 19.36
C ARG A 243 -14.94 5.02 19.51
N SER A 244 -13.91 5.86 19.60
CA SER A 244 -12.51 5.43 19.69
C SER A 244 -12.20 4.72 21.00
N ASP A 245 -11.42 3.64 20.92
CA ASP A 245 -10.80 3.01 22.08
C ASP A 245 -9.38 3.59 22.29
N SER A 246 -8.68 3.14 23.34
CA SER A 246 -7.29 3.50 23.60
C SER A 246 -6.38 3.09 22.43
N ILE A 247 -6.63 1.91 21.86
CA ILE A 247 -5.95 1.36 20.67
C ILE A 247 -6.90 1.35 19.46
N PHE A 248 -6.38 1.01 18.27
CA PHE A 248 -7.23 0.90 17.08
C PHE A 248 -8.23 -0.23 17.25
N ASP A 249 -9.46 0.02 16.81
CA ASP A 249 -10.56 -0.93 16.90
C ASP A 249 -11.33 -1.01 15.57
N VAL A 250 -12.24 -1.96 15.45
CA VAL A 250 -13.10 -2.12 14.26
C VAL A 250 -14.56 -2.08 14.65
N ILE A 251 -15.31 -1.13 14.10
CA ILE A 251 -16.76 -0.99 14.30
C ILE A 251 -17.42 -0.99 12.93
N ASP A 252 -18.38 -1.88 12.70
CA ASP A 252 -19.11 -2.01 11.44
C ASP A 252 -18.22 -2.17 10.19
N GLY A 253 -17.04 -2.79 10.35
CA GLY A 253 -16.06 -2.97 9.28
C GLY A 253 -15.17 -1.74 9.00
N HIS A 254 -15.37 -0.65 9.73
CA HIS A 254 -14.52 0.54 9.71
C HIS A 254 -13.46 0.45 10.78
N ILE A 255 -12.22 0.80 10.44
CA ILE A 255 -11.15 0.95 11.42
C ILE A 255 -11.36 2.30 12.13
N VAL A 256 -11.54 2.28 13.44
CA VAL A 256 -11.68 3.48 14.25
C VAL A 256 -10.34 3.82 14.88
N PHE A 257 -9.91 5.07 14.72
CA PHE A 257 -8.59 5.52 15.18
C PHE A 257 -8.45 5.39 16.70
N GLY A 258 -7.36 4.78 17.16
CA GLY A 258 -7.05 4.64 18.58
C GLY A 258 -6.51 5.93 19.20
N LEU A 259 -7.03 6.35 20.35
CA LEU A 259 -6.64 7.61 20.99
C LEU A 259 -5.13 7.69 21.29
N LYS A 260 -4.49 6.56 21.66
CA LYS A 260 -3.04 6.48 21.92
C LYS A 260 -2.18 6.75 20.67
N GLY A 261 -2.73 6.57 19.47
CA GLY A 261 -2.02 6.84 18.21
C GLY A 261 -1.89 8.32 17.89
N ILE A 262 -2.59 9.19 18.64
CA ILE A 262 -2.54 10.63 18.40
C ILE A 262 -1.28 11.21 19.06
N LYS A 263 -0.46 11.90 18.28
CA LYS A 263 0.75 12.55 18.78
C LYS A 263 0.41 13.61 19.83
N GLY A 264 1.00 13.47 21.01
CA GLY A 264 0.73 14.34 22.16
C GLY A 264 -0.39 13.84 23.06
N MET A 265 -1.04 12.72 22.72
CA MET A 265 -1.94 12.02 23.63
C MET A 265 -1.14 11.12 24.58
N GLY A 266 -1.38 11.26 25.89
CA GLY A 266 -0.81 10.37 26.90
C GLY A 266 -1.64 9.09 27.05
N GLU A 267 -0.99 7.96 27.33
CA GLU A 267 -1.69 6.68 27.58
C GLU A 267 -2.67 6.77 28.76
N GLY A 268 -2.29 7.49 29.83
CA GLY A 268 -3.18 7.75 30.96
C GLY A 268 -4.43 8.53 30.57
N ALA A 269 -4.29 9.56 29.72
CA ALA A 269 -5.41 10.35 29.24
C ALA A 269 -6.35 9.54 28.34
N ALA A 270 -5.80 8.78 27.39
CA ALA A 270 -6.57 7.90 26.51
C ALA A 270 -7.39 6.87 27.31
N ARG A 271 -6.76 6.22 28.30
CA ARG A 271 -7.42 5.26 29.18
C ARG A 271 -8.52 5.91 30.02
N ALA A 272 -8.24 7.07 30.62
CA ALA A 272 -9.20 7.78 31.47
C ALA A 272 -10.47 8.19 30.71
N ILE A 273 -10.34 8.60 29.44
CA ILE A 273 -11.47 8.92 28.56
C ILE A 273 -12.33 7.68 28.31
N VAL A 274 -11.71 6.55 27.96
CA VAL A 274 -12.44 5.31 27.68
C VAL A 274 -13.13 4.78 28.93
N GLU A 275 -12.43 4.70 30.07
CA GLU A 275 -12.99 4.22 31.34
C GLU A 275 -14.18 5.08 31.81
N GLU A 276 -14.05 6.41 31.72
CA GLU A 276 -15.16 7.33 32.05
C GLU A 276 -16.40 7.08 31.17
N ARG A 277 -16.18 6.88 29.87
CA ARG A 277 -17.27 6.60 28.92
C ARG A 277 -17.92 5.24 29.18
N GLU A 278 -17.15 4.23 29.53
CA GLU A 278 -17.68 2.89 29.82
C GLU A 278 -18.51 2.88 31.11
N GLU A 279 -18.11 3.65 32.12
CA GLU A 279 -18.84 3.77 33.39
C GLU A 279 -20.10 4.64 33.28
N ASN A 280 -20.03 5.78 32.58
CA ASN A 280 -21.07 6.81 32.59
C ASN A 280 -21.78 7.02 31.24
N GLY A 281 -21.48 6.17 30.24
CA GLY A 281 -22.05 6.25 28.89
C GLY A 281 -21.43 7.36 28.02
N PRO A 282 -21.95 7.56 26.80
CA PRO A 282 -21.38 8.51 25.84
C PRO A 282 -21.45 9.97 26.30
N TYR A 283 -20.46 10.75 25.89
CA TYR A 283 -20.39 12.19 26.09
C TYR A 283 -21.43 12.89 25.21
N LYS A 284 -22.21 13.79 25.82
CA LYS A 284 -23.31 14.51 25.16
C LYS A 284 -22.86 15.82 24.51
N SER A 285 -21.84 16.46 25.07
CA SER A 285 -21.31 17.73 24.60
C SER A 285 -19.86 17.91 25.04
N PHE A 286 -19.17 18.90 24.46
CA PHE A 286 -17.80 19.24 24.89
C PHE A 286 -17.75 19.67 26.37
N VAL A 287 -18.78 20.36 26.87
CA VAL A 287 -18.86 20.76 28.28
C VAL A 287 -19.04 19.54 29.19
N ASP A 288 -19.91 18.60 28.80
CA ASP A 288 -20.11 17.32 29.51
C ASP A 288 -18.82 16.48 29.56
N PHE A 289 -18.01 16.51 28.50
CA PHE A 289 -16.69 15.89 28.48
C PHE A 289 -15.73 16.52 29.51
N ILE A 290 -15.65 17.85 29.56
CA ILE A 290 -14.77 18.57 30.51
C ILE A 290 -15.24 18.37 31.97
N GLU A 291 -16.56 18.44 32.23
CA GLU A 291 -17.13 18.25 33.57
C GLU A 291 -16.79 16.86 34.13
N ARG A 292 -16.91 15.80 33.31
CA ARG A 292 -16.65 14.42 33.74
C ARG A 292 -15.17 14.10 33.94
N LEU A 293 -14.28 14.79 33.22
CA LEU A 293 -12.85 14.51 33.23
C LEU A 293 -12.02 15.50 34.06
N SER A 294 -12.67 16.48 34.71
CA SER A 294 -11.99 17.53 35.50
C SER A 294 -11.06 17.00 36.59
N ASN A 295 -11.34 15.81 37.14
CA ASN A 295 -10.58 15.16 38.20
C ASN A 295 -9.69 13.99 37.72
N LYS A 296 -9.56 13.79 36.40
CA LYS A 296 -8.78 12.70 35.81
C LYS A 296 -7.48 13.21 35.17
N ASP A 297 -6.60 12.29 34.79
CA ASP A 297 -5.29 12.55 34.17
C ASP A 297 -5.39 13.04 32.71
N VAL A 298 -6.25 14.04 32.41
CA VAL A 298 -6.40 14.64 31.09
C VAL A 298 -5.89 16.07 31.13
N ASN A 299 -4.72 16.31 30.55
CA ASN A 299 -4.10 17.63 30.54
C ASN A 299 -4.65 18.53 29.42
N LYS A 300 -4.42 19.84 29.53
CA LYS A 300 -4.83 20.84 28.52
C LYS A 300 -4.31 20.51 27.12
N LYS A 301 -3.12 19.90 27.01
CA LYS A 301 -2.52 19.53 25.73
C LYS A 301 -3.28 18.40 25.05
N ALA A 302 -3.75 17.41 25.80
CA ALA A 302 -4.56 16.31 25.29
C ALA A 302 -5.90 16.83 24.74
N ILE A 303 -6.54 17.76 25.44
CA ILE A 303 -7.80 18.40 24.99
C ILE A 303 -7.56 19.17 23.68
N GLU A 304 -6.51 19.99 23.61
CA GLU A 304 -6.14 20.72 22.39
C GLU A 304 -5.94 19.78 21.19
N VAL A 305 -5.24 18.67 21.41
CA VAL A 305 -4.95 17.66 20.38
C VAL A 305 -6.22 16.93 19.94
N LEU A 306 -7.13 16.58 20.85
CA LEU A 306 -8.43 15.98 20.52
C LEU A 306 -9.29 16.91 19.65
N ILE A 307 -9.32 18.20 19.97
CA ILE A 307 -10.01 19.21 19.16
C ILE A 307 -9.42 19.26 17.75
N LYS A 308 -8.09 19.39 17.64
CA LYS A 308 -7.41 19.50 16.34
C LYS A 308 -7.56 18.27 15.46
N THR A 309 -7.65 17.08 16.07
CA THR A 309 -7.78 15.80 15.35
C THR A 309 -9.22 15.38 15.03
N GLY A 310 -10.22 16.15 15.48
CA GLY A 310 -11.62 15.92 15.15
C GLY A 310 -12.36 14.98 16.10
N ALA A 311 -11.78 14.66 17.26
CA ALA A 311 -12.40 13.78 18.24
C ALA A 311 -13.75 14.27 18.77
N PHE A 312 -14.06 15.56 18.58
CA PHE A 312 -15.32 16.20 19.00
C PHE A 312 -16.21 16.62 17.83
N ASP A 313 -15.88 16.27 16.57
CA ASP A 313 -16.64 16.74 15.39
C ASP A 313 -18.13 16.30 15.43
N ASN A 314 -18.43 15.19 16.11
CA ASN A 314 -19.81 14.68 16.29
C ASN A 314 -20.57 15.34 17.46
N LEU A 315 -19.97 16.28 18.21
CA LEU A 315 -20.60 16.98 19.34
C LEU A 315 -21.18 18.36 18.99
N GLY A 316 -21.31 18.66 17.69
CA GLY A 316 -22.09 19.80 17.18
C GLY A 316 -21.39 21.16 17.22
N GLN A 317 -20.09 21.22 17.57
CA GLN A 317 -19.29 22.44 17.55
C GLN A 317 -18.11 22.28 16.58
N ASN A 318 -17.76 23.35 15.86
CA ASN A 318 -16.62 23.30 14.93
C ASN A 318 -15.28 23.40 15.69
N ARG A 319 -14.20 22.93 15.06
CA ARG A 319 -12.88 22.86 15.70
C ARG A 319 -12.32 24.23 16.07
N ALA A 320 -12.58 25.26 15.26
CA ALA A 320 -12.15 26.63 15.53
C ALA A 320 -12.78 27.21 16.81
N THR A 321 -14.09 27.04 16.96
CA THR A 321 -14.87 27.48 18.13
C THR A 321 -14.39 26.76 19.38
N LEU A 322 -14.18 25.44 19.31
CA LEU A 322 -13.65 24.68 20.45
C LEU A 322 -12.23 25.13 20.81
N THR A 323 -11.35 25.36 19.83
CA THR A 323 -9.96 25.82 20.06
C THR A 323 -9.91 27.20 20.73
N MET A 324 -10.84 28.09 20.40
CA MET A 324 -10.92 29.41 21.02
C MET A 324 -11.49 29.37 22.46
N ASN A 325 -12.42 28.43 22.72
CA ASN A 325 -13.19 28.45 23.96
C ASN A 325 -12.74 27.40 25.00
N PHE A 326 -11.92 26.40 24.67
CA PHE A 326 -11.65 25.29 25.58
C PHE A 326 -11.06 25.71 26.94
N GLU A 327 -10.16 26.70 26.97
CA GLU A 327 -9.61 27.21 28.23
C GLU A 327 -10.69 27.86 29.10
N ARG A 328 -11.61 28.61 28.48
CA ARG A 328 -12.75 29.25 29.17
C ARG A 328 -13.72 28.21 29.72
N VAL A 329 -13.93 27.11 29.00
CA VAL A 329 -14.78 25.99 29.46
C VAL A 329 -14.15 25.32 30.68
N ILE A 330 -12.83 25.06 30.65
CA ILE A 330 -12.10 24.49 31.79
C ILE A 330 -12.21 25.42 33.01
N GLU A 331 -11.96 26.72 32.84
CA GLU A 331 -12.07 27.70 33.94
C GLU A 331 -13.51 27.82 34.49
N TYR A 332 -14.51 27.65 33.64
CA TYR A 332 -15.92 27.66 34.04
C TYR A 332 -16.26 26.43 34.90
N GLU A 333 -15.85 25.24 34.47
CA GLU A 333 -16.08 24.00 35.23
C GLU A 333 -15.28 23.95 36.53
N ASP A 334 -14.03 24.45 36.54
CA ASP A 334 -13.22 24.56 37.76
C ASP A 334 -13.92 25.43 38.83
N LYS A 335 -14.51 26.56 38.42
CA LYS A 335 -15.29 27.44 39.33
C LYS A 335 -16.54 26.74 39.84
N LYS A 336 -17.27 26.05 38.97
CA LYS A 336 -18.48 25.29 39.32
C LYS A 336 -18.17 24.17 40.32
N ASN A 337 -17.08 23.44 40.12
CA ASN A 337 -16.62 22.39 41.03
C ASN A 337 -16.17 22.94 42.38
N ALA A 338 -15.41 24.04 42.41
CA ALA A 338 -15.06 24.70 43.66
C ALA A 338 -16.30 25.12 44.47
N SER A 339 -17.31 25.71 43.81
CA SER A 339 -18.58 26.07 44.47
C SER A 339 -19.36 24.86 45.04
N LYS A 340 -19.28 23.69 44.38
CA LYS A 340 -19.83 22.43 44.90
C LYS A 340 -19.08 21.94 46.14
N GLU A 341 -17.74 21.97 46.14
CA GLU A 341 -16.91 21.55 47.28
C GLU A 341 -17.10 22.42 48.54
N TYR A 342 -17.30 23.73 48.36
CA TYR A 342 -17.55 24.66 49.47
C TYR A 342 -18.98 24.55 50.06
N GLY A 343 -19.82 23.63 49.56
CA GLY A 343 -21.15 23.34 50.11
C GLY A 343 -22.21 24.42 49.85
N GLN A 344 -21.94 25.40 48.99
CA GLN A 344 -22.91 26.43 48.61
C GLN A 344 -23.94 25.92 47.60
N ALA A 345 -23.60 24.93 46.77
CA ALA A 345 -24.47 24.39 45.74
C ALA A 345 -25.76 23.74 46.27
N SER A 346 -25.70 23.07 47.43
CA SER A 346 -26.81 22.26 47.93
C SER A 346 -28.00 23.09 48.44
N LEU A 347 -27.82 24.39 48.71
CA LEU A 347 -28.88 25.29 49.22
C LEU A 347 -29.73 25.90 48.10
N PHE A 348 -29.20 26.00 46.88
CA PHE A 348 -29.89 26.60 45.71
C PHE A 348 -30.46 25.54 44.74
N GLU A 349 -29.87 24.34 44.69
CA GLU A 349 -30.40 23.21 43.92
C GLU A 349 -31.78 22.76 44.41
N ASP A 350 -31.99 22.73 45.73
CA ASP A 350 -33.27 22.37 46.37
C ASP A 350 -34.39 23.41 46.09
N ALA A 351 -34.02 24.61 45.64
CA ALA A 351 -34.93 25.67 45.24
C ALA A 351 -35.23 25.68 43.72
N GLY A 352 -34.65 24.77 42.94
CA GLY A 352 -34.84 24.69 41.49
C GLY A 352 -34.21 25.85 40.70
N ILE A 353 -33.29 26.60 41.32
CA ILE A 353 -32.60 27.73 40.70
C ILE A 353 -31.27 27.20 40.14
N LYS A 354 -31.07 27.26 38.81
CA LYS A 354 -29.75 27.03 38.20
C LYS A 354 -28.79 28.10 38.71
N GLU A 355 -27.86 27.73 39.59
CA GLU A 355 -26.88 28.64 40.20
C GLU A 355 -25.85 29.18 39.18
N PHE A 356 -25.61 28.41 38.11
CA PHE A 356 -24.74 28.80 36.99
C PHE A 356 -25.53 28.80 35.68
N GLU A 357 -25.41 29.89 34.91
CA GLU A 357 -25.89 29.91 33.52
C GLU A 357 -25.08 28.92 32.67
N ASP A 358 -25.74 28.28 31.70
CA ASP A 358 -25.08 27.38 30.75
C ASP A 358 -23.97 28.14 29.98
N PHE A 359 -22.81 27.50 29.80
CA PHE A 359 -21.69 28.12 29.09
C PHE A 359 -22.08 28.47 27.64
N LYS A 360 -21.82 29.71 27.24
CA LYS A 360 -22.06 30.18 25.86
C LYS A 360 -20.75 30.23 25.09
N PHE A 361 -20.67 29.46 24.01
CA PHE A 361 -19.54 29.48 23.09
C PHE A 361 -19.50 30.79 22.32
N GLU A 362 -18.30 31.32 22.14
CA GLU A 362 -18.03 32.37 21.15
C GLU A 362 -17.73 31.70 19.81
N GLU A 363 -18.69 31.76 18.89
CA GLU A 363 -18.62 31.08 17.60
C GLU A 363 -17.60 31.75 16.67
N CYS A 364 -16.83 30.93 15.97
CA CYS A 364 -15.85 31.34 14.97
C CYS A 364 -16.11 30.59 13.65
N GLU A 365 -15.74 31.19 12.52
CA GLU A 365 -15.75 30.49 11.22
C GLU A 365 -14.85 29.25 11.27
N ASP A 366 -15.27 28.18 10.58
CA ASP A 366 -14.54 26.93 10.58
C ASP A 366 -13.20 27.06 9.83
N LEU A 367 -12.24 26.20 10.19
CA LEU A 367 -10.91 26.21 9.60
C LEU A 367 -10.96 25.87 8.10
N PRO A 368 -10.13 26.51 7.26
CA PRO A 368 -9.96 26.08 5.88
C PRO A 368 -9.59 24.59 5.81
N LYS A 369 -10.15 23.86 4.84
CA LYS A 369 -9.95 22.41 4.70
C LYS A 369 -8.48 22.00 4.70
N MET A 370 -7.63 22.69 3.95
CA MET A 370 -6.19 22.41 3.90
C MET A 370 -5.50 22.61 5.25
N GLU A 371 -5.91 23.60 6.03
CA GLU A 371 -5.37 23.84 7.37
C GLU A 371 -5.77 22.70 8.32
N ARG A 372 -7.05 22.28 8.28
CA ARG A 372 -7.56 21.13 9.03
C ARG A 372 -6.81 19.84 8.69
N LEU A 373 -6.64 19.56 7.40
CA LEU A 373 -5.89 18.40 6.90
C LEU A 373 -4.42 18.46 7.31
N SER A 374 -3.80 19.64 7.30
CA SER A 374 -2.42 19.82 7.77
C SER A 374 -2.27 19.49 9.25
N MET A 375 -3.21 19.92 10.11
CA MET A 375 -3.21 19.59 11.54
C MET A 375 -3.39 18.09 11.77
N GLU A 376 -4.26 17.44 11.00
CA GLU A 376 -4.44 15.99 11.06
C GLU A 376 -3.15 15.26 10.67
N LYS A 377 -2.50 15.65 9.56
CA LYS A 377 -1.23 15.04 9.18
C LYS A 377 -0.15 15.24 10.23
N GLU A 378 -0.08 16.40 10.87
CA GLU A 378 0.91 16.67 11.91
C GLU A 378 0.71 15.81 13.17
N LEU A 379 -0.55 15.63 13.59
CA LEU A 379 -0.89 14.97 14.85
C LEU A 379 -1.19 13.48 14.72
N ILE A 380 -1.73 13.05 13.58
CA ILE A 380 -2.17 11.69 13.28
C ILE A 380 -1.18 11.00 12.34
N GLY A 381 -0.41 11.77 11.56
CA GLY A 381 0.52 11.25 10.54
C GLY A 381 -0.10 11.06 9.15
N CYS A 382 -1.43 11.18 9.04
CA CYS A 382 -2.16 11.03 7.78
C CYS A 382 -3.39 11.95 7.73
N PHE A 383 -3.98 12.08 6.55
CA PHE A 383 -5.20 12.86 6.33
C PHE A 383 -6.42 11.99 6.59
N VAL A 384 -7.23 12.26 7.62
CA VAL A 384 -8.34 11.35 7.99
C VAL A 384 -9.71 11.90 7.59
N SER A 385 -9.91 13.22 7.66
CA SER A 385 -11.18 13.85 7.31
C SER A 385 -11.41 14.07 5.80
N GLY A 386 -10.47 13.62 4.96
CA GLY A 386 -10.54 13.69 3.50
C GLY A 386 -9.16 13.65 2.85
N HIS A 387 -9.09 13.61 1.52
CA HIS A 387 -7.83 13.72 0.78
C HIS A 387 -7.62 15.18 0.32
N PRO A 388 -6.38 15.71 0.35
CA PRO A 388 -6.06 17.02 -0.24
C PRO A 388 -6.42 17.17 -1.72
N LEU A 389 -6.70 16.05 -2.41
CA LEU A 389 -7.03 16.02 -3.83
C LEU A 389 -8.54 16.04 -4.07
N ASP A 390 -9.36 15.93 -3.03
CA ASP A 390 -10.83 15.85 -3.16
C ASP A 390 -11.41 17.08 -3.83
N ASP A 391 -10.85 18.26 -3.57
CA ASP A 391 -11.29 19.51 -4.20
C ASP A 391 -10.96 19.53 -5.70
N TYR A 392 -10.02 18.68 -6.14
CA TYR A 392 -9.53 18.57 -7.51
C TYR A 392 -9.95 17.26 -8.19
N LYS A 393 -10.79 16.43 -7.54
CA LYS A 393 -11.17 15.10 -8.05
C LYS A 393 -11.68 15.14 -9.49
N THR A 394 -12.57 16.08 -9.80
CA THR A 394 -13.10 16.26 -11.17
C THR A 394 -11.99 16.60 -12.17
N ALA A 395 -11.01 17.43 -11.79
CA ALA A 395 -9.88 17.79 -12.66
C ALA A 395 -8.93 16.61 -12.87
N ILE A 396 -8.74 15.78 -11.84
CA ILE A 396 -7.91 14.58 -11.93
C ILE A 396 -8.57 13.57 -12.85
N GLU A 397 -9.86 13.32 -12.70
CA GLU A 397 -10.61 12.38 -13.54
C GLU A 397 -10.67 12.80 -15.02
N THR A 398 -10.71 14.11 -15.30
CA THR A 398 -10.84 14.61 -16.68
C THR A 398 -9.51 14.95 -17.36
N CYS A 399 -8.52 15.45 -16.64
CA CYS A 399 -7.29 16.00 -17.22
C CYS A 399 -6.04 15.14 -16.97
N ALA A 400 -6.02 14.30 -15.92
CA ALA A 400 -4.81 13.54 -15.59
C ALA A 400 -4.66 12.34 -16.54
N THR A 401 -3.67 12.43 -17.43
CA THR A 401 -3.34 11.35 -18.38
C THR A 401 -2.26 10.40 -17.83
N CYS A 402 -1.52 10.82 -16.80
CA CYS A 402 -0.55 9.99 -16.09
C CYS A 402 -0.84 9.98 -14.58
N ASN A 403 -0.91 8.78 -14.00
CA ASN A 403 -1.09 8.50 -12.59
C ASN A 403 -0.16 7.35 -12.16
N SER A 404 -0.13 7.05 -10.87
CA SER A 404 0.77 6.07 -10.27
C SER A 404 0.55 4.65 -10.79
N GLU A 405 -0.67 4.28 -11.21
CA GLU A 405 -0.97 2.98 -11.79
C GLU A 405 -0.48 2.83 -13.24
N ASN A 406 -0.56 3.89 -14.04
CA ASN A 406 -0.30 3.82 -15.47
C ASN A 406 1.13 4.25 -15.84
N ILE A 407 1.90 4.82 -14.92
CA ILE A 407 3.26 5.29 -15.21
C ILE A 407 4.19 4.17 -15.70
N GLU A 408 4.05 2.95 -15.17
CA GLU A 408 4.83 1.79 -15.66
C GLU A 408 4.47 1.42 -17.10
N ARG A 409 3.18 1.52 -17.46
CA ARG A 409 2.72 1.30 -18.83
C ARG A 409 3.34 2.35 -19.77
N TRP A 410 3.32 3.61 -19.37
CA TRP A 410 3.94 4.69 -20.15
C TRP A 410 5.45 4.55 -20.26
N ALA A 411 6.12 4.09 -19.20
CA ALA A 411 7.55 3.80 -19.21
C ALA A 411 7.92 2.67 -20.18
N LYS A 412 7.09 1.62 -20.28
CA LYS A 412 7.28 0.54 -21.27
C LYS A 412 7.12 1.05 -22.71
N ILE A 413 6.13 1.90 -22.95
CA ILE A 413 5.89 2.52 -24.25
C ILE A 413 7.07 3.44 -24.63
N ASP A 414 7.54 4.27 -23.71
CA ASP A 414 8.72 5.13 -23.89
C ASP A 414 9.98 4.31 -24.24
N LYS A 415 10.23 3.19 -23.54
CA LYS A 415 11.33 2.26 -23.85
C LYS A 415 11.21 1.69 -25.26
N ALA A 416 10.03 1.22 -25.65
CA ALA A 416 9.79 0.63 -26.96
C ALA A 416 9.97 1.67 -28.08
N GLU A 417 9.48 2.90 -27.88
CA GLU A 417 9.61 4.00 -28.83
C GLU A 417 11.09 4.39 -29.01
N LYS A 418 11.84 4.56 -27.92
CA LYS A 418 13.29 4.84 -27.96
C LYS A 418 14.08 3.74 -28.66
N ALA A 419 13.80 2.47 -28.35
CA ALA A 419 14.44 1.33 -29.01
C ALA A 419 14.15 1.30 -30.53
N SER A 420 12.92 1.62 -30.94
CA SER A 420 12.55 1.71 -32.36
C SER A 420 13.26 2.86 -33.09
N LEU A 421 13.44 4.00 -32.41
CA LEU A 421 14.10 5.18 -32.96
C LEU A 421 15.62 4.98 -33.10
N GLU A 422 16.25 4.31 -32.13
CA GLU A 422 17.66 3.92 -32.20
C GLU A 422 17.91 2.91 -33.33
N ALA A 423 17.02 1.93 -33.50
CA ALA A 423 17.10 0.98 -34.62
C ALA A 423 16.94 1.65 -36.00
N SER A 424 16.25 2.79 -36.08
CA SER A 424 16.05 3.56 -37.31
C SER A 424 17.22 4.51 -37.68
N GLY A 425 18.32 4.49 -36.92
CA GLY A 425 19.54 5.25 -37.23
C GLY A 425 19.48 6.75 -36.93
N ARG A 426 18.49 7.23 -36.16
CA ARG A 426 18.41 8.62 -35.69
C ARG A 426 19.37 8.87 -34.53
N SER A 427 19.82 10.14 -34.37
CA SER A 427 20.80 10.47 -33.33
C SER A 427 20.22 10.28 -31.92
N SER A 428 21.07 9.88 -30.96
CA SER A 428 20.69 9.71 -29.55
C SER A 428 20.02 10.96 -28.94
N TRP A 429 20.35 12.16 -29.46
CA TRP A 429 19.72 13.42 -29.03
C TRP A 429 18.27 13.56 -29.52
N GLN A 430 17.96 13.11 -30.74
CA GLN A 430 16.60 13.11 -31.29
C GLN A 430 15.70 12.07 -30.59
N SER A 431 16.25 10.91 -30.23
CA SER A 431 15.56 9.86 -29.46
C SER A 431 15.25 10.29 -28.00
N ARG A 432 16.09 11.15 -27.39
CA ARG A 432 15.86 11.68 -26.03
C ARG A 432 14.79 12.75 -25.94
N ASN A 433 14.49 13.45 -27.03
CA ASN A 433 13.49 14.53 -27.06
C ASN A 433 12.12 14.10 -27.61
N SER A 434 12.04 12.93 -28.25
CA SER A 434 10.77 12.30 -28.63
C SER A 434 10.09 11.67 -27.42
N GLY A 435 8.76 11.78 -27.37
CA GLY A 435 7.92 11.17 -26.35
C GLY A 435 6.61 11.94 -26.21
N LYS A 436 5.52 11.22 -26.00
CA LYS A 436 4.22 11.82 -25.67
C LYS A 436 4.33 12.65 -24.39
N THR A 437 3.67 13.79 -24.38
CA THR A 437 3.52 14.62 -23.18
C THR A 437 2.28 14.16 -22.43
N TYR A 438 2.39 14.03 -21.11
CA TYR A 438 1.33 13.64 -20.20
C TYR A 438 1.11 14.73 -19.15
N ILE A 439 -0.04 14.67 -18.48
CA ILE A 439 -0.43 15.54 -17.37
C ILE A 439 -0.56 14.65 -16.13
N ALA A 440 0.20 15.00 -15.09
CA ALA A 440 0.13 14.36 -13.77
C ALA A 440 -0.34 15.39 -12.76
N ILE A 441 -1.37 15.05 -11.99
CA ILE A 441 -1.95 15.93 -10.96
C ILE A 441 -1.84 15.22 -9.62
N GLY A 442 -1.31 15.91 -8.62
CA GLY A 442 -1.15 15.33 -7.29
C GLY A 442 -0.56 16.31 -6.29
N MET A 443 -0.40 15.84 -5.06
CA MET A 443 0.21 16.59 -3.98
C MET A 443 1.73 16.39 -3.99
N LEU A 444 2.50 17.47 -3.99
CA LEU A 444 3.95 17.40 -3.99
C LEU A 444 4.48 17.12 -2.57
N GLN A 445 5.35 16.12 -2.44
CA GLN A 445 5.97 15.65 -1.20
C GLN A 445 7.48 15.47 -1.40
N ASP A 446 8.24 15.37 -0.30
CA ASP A 446 9.69 15.07 -0.30
C ASP A 446 10.54 15.91 -1.28
N LEU A 447 10.29 17.22 -1.35
CA LEU A 447 11.02 18.12 -2.22
C LEU A 447 12.50 18.25 -1.78
N LYS A 448 13.41 17.70 -2.58
CA LYS A 448 14.87 17.72 -2.35
C LYS A 448 15.57 18.50 -3.45
N ILE A 449 16.19 19.61 -3.07
CA ILE A 449 16.99 20.44 -3.97
C ILE A 449 18.43 19.91 -3.96
N ILE A 450 18.97 19.63 -5.14
CA ILE A 450 20.34 19.14 -5.32
C ILE A 450 21.10 20.01 -6.34
N MET A 451 22.42 19.95 -6.27
CA MET A 451 23.29 20.63 -7.23
C MET A 451 23.86 19.61 -8.23
N THR A 452 23.72 19.89 -9.51
CA THR A 452 24.30 19.06 -10.57
C THR A 452 25.82 19.17 -10.57
N LYS A 453 26.51 18.19 -11.18
CA LYS A 453 27.98 18.24 -11.40
C LYS A 453 28.45 19.49 -12.16
N LYS A 454 27.54 20.19 -12.86
CA LYS A 454 27.79 21.43 -13.60
C LYS A 454 27.45 22.70 -12.79
N GLY A 455 27.18 22.57 -11.49
CA GLY A 455 26.91 23.69 -10.58
C GLY A 455 25.49 24.28 -10.65
N LYS A 456 24.60 23.73 -11.50
CA LYS A 456 23.20 24.20 -11.58
C LYS A 456 22.31 23.44 -10.60
N GLN A 457 21.33 24.13 -10.02
CA GLN A 457 20.34 23.53 -9.11
C GLN A 457 19.30 22.71 -9.89
N MET A 458 18.85 21.60 -9.33
CA MET A 458 17.72 20.81 -9.81
C MET A 458 16.98 20.24 -8.59
N ALA A 459 15.75 19.75 -8.77
CA ALA A 459 14.98 19.17 -7.67
C ALA A 459 14.42 17.79 -8.01
N PHE A 460 14.37 16.94 -7.01
CA PHE A 460 13.60 15.71 -7.00
C PHE A 460 12.47 15.84 -5.99
N ALA A 461 11.30 15.34 -6.32
CA ALA A 461 10.16 15.32 -5.43
C ALA A 461 9.33 14.06 -5.69
N LYS A 462 8.33 13.82 -4.84
CA LYS A 462 7.34 12.78 -4.99
C LYS A 462 5.98 13.42 -5.22
N LEU A 463 5.23 12.95 -6.21
CA LEU A 463 3.86 13.39 -6.46
C LEU A 463 2.92 12.29 -5.98
N ALA A 464 2.22 12.55 -4.88
CA ALA A 464 1.23 11.64 -4.33
C ALA A 464 -0.12 11.87 -5.02
N ASP A 465 -0.69 10.83 -5.60
CA ASP A 465 -2.07 10.78 -6.08
C ASP A 465 -2.93 9.91 -5.15
N TYR A 466 -4.20 9.68 -5.49
CA TYR A 466 -5.11 8.84 -4.69
C TYR A 466 -4.66 7.39 -4.50
N LYS A 467 -3.78 6.90 -5.36
CA LYS A 467 -3.49 5.46 -5.53
C LYS A 467 -2.04 5.12 -5.18
N GLY A 468 -1.15 6.10 -5.23
CA GLY A 468 0.26 5.90 -4.99
C GLY A 468 1.10 7.15 -5.20
N ILE A 469 2.39 6.93 -5.42
CA ILE A 469 3.39 7.97 -5.50
C ILE A 469 4.16 7.85 -6.81
N ILE A 470 4.38 8.98 -7.48
CA ILE A 470 5.20 9.11 -8.67
C ILE A 470 6.46 9.88 -8.32
N ASP A 471 7.63 9.36 -8.71
CA ASP A 471 8.88 10.13 -8.64
C ASP A 471 8.87 11.24 -9.68
N VAL A 472 9.14 12.48 -9.27
CA VAL A 472 9.13 13.67 -10.12
C VAL A 472 10.50 14.32 -10.16
N THR A 473 10.95 14.68 -11.35
CA THR A 473 12.24 15.34 -11.58
C THR A 473 12.06 16.70 -12.25
N PHE A 474 12.61 17.73 -11.61
CA PHE A 474 12.70 19.09 -12.15
C PHE A 474 14.13 19.36 -12.61
N PHE A 475 14.38 19.37 -13.92
CA PHE A 475 15.69 19.72 -14.46
C PHE A 475 16.02 21.20 -14.22
N PRO A 476 17.31 21.60 -14.27
CA PRO A 476 17.73 22.95 -13.90
C PRO A 476 16.98 24.10 -14.58
N THR A 477 16.69 23.98 -15.88
CA THR A 477 15.98 25.01 -16.64
C THR A 477 14.54 25.19 -16.17
N VAL A 478 13.89 24.11 -15.76
CA VAL A 478 12.51 24.11 -15.26
C VAL A 478 12.50 24.59 -13.82
N TRP A 479 13.47 24.13 -13.01
CA TRP A 479 13.63 24.55 -11.63
C TRP A 479 13.89 26.06 -11.51
N GLU A 480 14.84 26.61 -12.27
CA GLU A 480 15.13 28.06 -12.30
C GLU A 480 13.88 28.91 -12.66
N LYS A 481 12.98 28.37 -13.48
CA LYS A 481 11.77 29.08 -13.93
C LYS A 481 10.63 29.02 -12.91
N TYR A 482 10.44 27.88 -12.25
CA TYR A 482 9.25 27.61 -11.44
C TYR A 482 9.55 27.45 -9.94
N SER A 483 10.80 27.55 -9.49
CA SER A 483 11.17 27.34 -8.07
C SER A 483 10.43 28.24 -7.09
N SER A 484 10.00 29.44 -7.50
CA SER A 484 9.24 30.35 -6.64
C SER A 484 7.76 29.97 -6.48
N GLN A 485 7.24 29.10 -7.34
CA GLN A 485 5.83 28.66 -7.33
C GLN A 485 5.68 27.26 -6.72
N ILE A 486 6.78 26.53 -6.58
CA ILE A 486 6.80 25.16 -6.06
C ILE A 486 7.09 25.20 -4.56
N GLU A 487 6.12 24.74 -3.78
CA GLU A 487 6.25 24.49 -2.36
C GLU A 487 5.87 23.04 -2.08
N ALA A 488 6.46 22.47 -1.04
CA ALA A 488 6.02 21.16 -0.56
C ALA A 488 4.58 21.26 -0.04
N GLU A 489 3.88 20.14 -0.09
CA GLU A 489 2.53 19.97 0.46
C GLU A 489 1.41 20.76 -0.23
N LYS A 490 1.66 21.26 -1.44
CA LYS A 490 0.64 21.83 -2.31
C LYS A 490 0.30 20.89 -3.47
N VAL A 491 -0.91 21.03 -3.99
CA VAL A 491 -1.40 20.29 -5.15
C VAL A 491 -0.98 21.03 -6.42
N TYR A 492 -0.41 20.30 -7.37
CA TYR A 492 0.03 20.84 -8.66
C TYR A 492 -0.43 19.96 -9.81
N ALA A 493 -0.65 20.59 -10.97
CA ALA A 493 -0.73 19.90 -12.25
C ALA A 493 0.58 20.11 -13.02
N PHE A 494 1.30 19.03 -13.25
CA PHE A 494 2.54 19.03 -14.04
C PHE A 494 2.28 18.45 -15.41
N LYS A 495 2.81 19.13 -16.43
CA LYS A 495 2.85 18.64 -17.79
C LYS A 495 4.29 18.27 -18.14
N GLY A 496 4.48 17.06 -18.67
CA GLY A 496 5.82 16.50 -18.81
C GLY A 496 5.86 15.15 -19.52
N LYS A 497 6.99 14.46 -19.40
CA LYS A 497 7.24 13.16 -20.06
C LYS A 497 7.58 12.09 -19.03
N VAL A 498 7.25 10.84 -19.32
CA VAL A 498 7.64 9.70 -18.48
C VAL A 498 8.99 9.18 -18.95
N ASP A 499 9.95 9.08 -18.03
CA ASP A 499 11.26 8.47 -18.27
C ASP A 499 11.28 7.04 -17.72
N GLY A 500 11.28 6.08 -18.65
CA GLY A 500 11.42 4.67 -18.30
C GLY A 500 12.85 4.22 -18.05
N SER A 501 13.89 5.04 -18.26
CA SER A 501 15.29 4.57 -18.24
C SER A 501 15.75 3.98 -16.91
N ARG A 502 15.08 4.34 -15.81
CA ARG A 502 15.36 3.87 -14.45
C ARG A 502 14.58 2.60 -14.11
N GLU A 503 14.96 1.95 -13.00
CA GLU A 503 14.23 0.80 -12.46
C GLU A 503 12.83 1.20 -11.99
N VAL A 504 12.72 2.34 -11.32
CA VAL A 504 11.44 3.02 -11.01
C VAL A 504 11.23 4.16 -12.01
N PRO A 505 10.12 4.17 -12.77
CA PRO A 505 9.80 5.25 -13.69
C PRO A 505 9.75 6.62 -13.00
N SER A 506 10.21 7.66 -13.70
CA SER A 506 10.21 9.04 -13.19
C SER A 506 9.49 9.97 -14.16
N PHE A 507 8.72 10.92 -13.63
CA PHE A 507 8.04 11.95 -14.40
C PHE A 507 8.92 13.20 -14.51
N LEU A 508 9.27 13.56 -15.74
CA LEU A 508 10.10 14.71 -16.06
C LEU A 508 9.20 15.92 -16.34
N VAL A 509 9.23 16.92 -15.45
CA VAL A 509 8.38 18.11 -15.57
C VAL A 509 8.91 19.04 -16.66
N GLU A 510 8.04 19.49 -17.56
CA GLU A 510 8.33 20.51 -18.57
C GLU A 510 7.66 21.84 -18.20
N THR A 511 6.38 21.82 -17.81
CA THR A 511 5.60 23.00 -17.37
C THR A 511 4.73 22.70 -16.15
N ILE A 512 4.44 23.74 -15.37
CA ILE A 512 3.37 23.74 -14.37
C ILE A 512 2.14 24.37 -15.02
N GLU A 513 1.02 23.66 -14.96
CA GLU A 513 -0.28 24.12 -15.44
C GLU A 513 -1.14 24.53 -14.24
N ASP A 514 -2.00 25.53 -14.44
CA ASP A 514 -2.99 25.91 -13.45
C ASP A 514 -4.19 24.96 -13.50
N ILE A 515 -4.53 24.35 -12.37
CA ILE A 515 -5.61 23.37 -12.24
C ILE A 515 -6.96 24.01 -12.58
N ALA A 516 -7.18 25.28 -12.22
CA ALA A 516 -8.42 25.99 -12.54
C ALA A 516 -8.56 26.24 -14.05
N THR A 517 -7.44 26.55 -14.72
CA THR A 517 -7.41 26.74 -16.18
C THR A 517 -7.54 25.41 -16.94
N LEU A 518 -7.01 24.31 -16.40
CA LEU A 518 -7.17 22.97 -16.97
C LEU A 518 -8.63 22.52 -16.98
N GLN A 519 -9.38 22.75 -15.90
CA GLN A 519 -10.82 22.43 -15.83
C GLN A 519 -11.63 23.11 -16.95
N GLN A 520 -11.24 24.31 -17.39
CA GLN A 520 -11.93 25.04 -18.46
C GLN A 520 -11.55 24.58 -19.89
N LYS A 521 -10.44 23.86 -20.06
CA LYS A 521 -9.89 23.45 -21.38
C LYS A 521 -9.94 21.94 -21.64
N ALA A 522 -10.54 21.17 -20.74
CA ALA A 522 -10.16 19.78 -20.50
C ALA A 522 -10.55 18.74 -21.54
N ILE A 523 -11.48 19.01 -22.45
CA ILE A 523 -11.90 17.97 -23.40
C ILE A 523 -11.95 18.57 -24.78
N SER A 524 -11.05 18.10 -25.64
CA SER A 524 -10.91 18.54 -27.02
C SER A 524 -11.35 17.46 -28.01
N SER A 525 -11.37 16.21 -27.55
CA SER A 525 -11.72 15.06 -28.36
C SER A 525 -12.40 13.94 -27.58
N VAL A 526 -13.21 13.18 -28.30
CA VAL A 526 -13.79 11.91 -27.87
C VAL A 526 -13.22 10.80 -28.75
N HIS A 527 -12.85 9.70 -28.12
CA HIS A 527 -12.32 8.50 -28.74
C HIS A 527 -13.31 7.36 -28.57
N ILE A 528 -13.63 6.68 -29.67
CA ILE A 528 -14.62 5.60 -29.73
C ILE A 528 -13.92 4.35 -30.27
N GLN A 529 -13.76 3.33 -29.45
CA GLN A 529 -13.27 2.01 -29.86
C GLN A 529 -14.44 1.18 -30.39
N LEU A 530 -14.28 0.67 -31.61
CA LEU A 530 -15.28 -0.13 -32.31
C LEU A 530 -14.93 -1.62 -32.23
N GLU A 531 -15.94 -2.46 -32.05
CA GLU A 531 -15.80 -3.92 -32.07
C GLU A 531 -15.46 -4.44 -33.49
N GLN A 532 -14.71 -5.55 -33.57
CA GLN A 532 -14.46 -6.22 -34.84
C GLN A 532 -15.76 -6.85 -35.36
N GLY A 533 -16.17 -6.50 -36.58
CA GLY A 533 -17.25 -7.23 -37.27
C GLY A 533 -18.39 -6.41 -37.86
N PHE A 534 -18.28 -5.08 -37.98
CA PHE A 534 -19.28 -4.29 -38.72
C PHE A 534 -19.37 -4.80 -40.17
N SER A 535 -20.48 -5.45 -40.49
CA SER A 535 -20.71 -6.11 -41.77
C SER A 535 -21.80 -5.43 -42.60
N SER A 536 -22.55 -4.50 -41.99
CA SER A 536 -23.60 -3.75 -42.67
C SER A 536 -23.70 -2.27 -42.23
N VAL A 537 -24.16 -1.41 -43.15
CA VAL A 537 -24.43 0.02 -42.88
C VAL A 537 -25.52 0.21 -41.80
N LYS A 538 -26.37 -0.80 -41.58
CA LYS A 538 -27.44 -0.76 -40.56
C LYS A 538 -26.89 -0.83 -39.13
N GLU A 539 -25.79 -1.55 -38.91
CA GLU A 539 -25.15 -1.67 -37.60
C GLU A 539 -24.51 -0.35 -37.15
N ILE A 540 -24.05 0.48 -38.09
CA ILE A 540 -23.42 1.78 -37.80
C ILE A 540 -24.45 2.93 -37.79
N ALA A 541 -25.69 2.68 -38.24
CA ALA A 541 -26.71 3.73 -38.39
C ALA A 541 -27.05 4.42 -37.06
N GLN A 542 -27.16 3.65 -35.97
CA GLN A 542 -27.44 4.19 -34.64
C GLN A 542 -26.31 5.09 -34.13
N LEU A 543 -25.05 4.65 -34.29
CA LEU A 543 -23.88 5.44 -33.95
C LEU A 543 -23.80 6.73 -34.78
N ARG A 544 -24.05 6.63 -36.09
CA ARG A 544 -24.10 7.79 -36.98
C ARG A 544 -25.17 8.77 -36.54
N ASP A 545 -26.39 8.33 -36.29
CA ASP A 545 -27.52 9.22 -36.00
C ASP A 545 -27.31 9.95 -34.66
N ILE A 546 -26.73 9.29 -33.65
CA ILE A 546 -26.34 9.92 -32.38
C ILE A 546 -25.21 10.94 -32.60
N LEU A 547 -24.16 10.58 -33.34
CA LEU A 547 -23.02 11.48 -33.61
C LEU A 547 -23.41 12.72 -34.44
N PHE A 548 -24.32 12.57 -35.41
CA PHE A 548 -24.83 13.70 -36.21
C PHE A 548 -25.90 14.52 -35.47
N GLY A 549 -26.57 13.93 -34.47
CA GLY A 549 -27.49 14.64 -33.57
C GLY A 549 -26.79 15.45 -32.49
N GLY A 550 -25.51 15.19 -32.23
CA GLY A 550 -24.68 15.96 -31.32
C GLY A 550 -24.12 17.21 -32.00
N THR A 551 -24.26 18.38 -31.36
CA THR A 551 -23.56 19.60 -31.75
C THR A 551 -22.73 20.08 -30.58
N GLY A 552 -21.40 20.07 -30.70
CA GLY A 552 -20.52 20.53 -29.62
C GLY A 552 -19.11 20.90 -30.08
N THR A 553 -18.16 20.83 -29.16
CA THR A 553 -16.77 21.29 -29.36
C THR A 553 -15.76 20.14 -29.46
N LEU A 554 -16.18 18.89 -29.22
CA LEU A 554 -15.27 17.74 -29.19
C LEU A 554 -15.06 17.14 -30.58
N LEU A 555 -13.80 16.92 -30.96
CA LEU A 555 -13.45 16.19 -32.18
C LEU A 555 -13.60 14.68 -31.96
N VAL A 556 -14.14 13.97 -32.96
CA VAL A 556 -14.37 12.52 -32.85
C VAL A 556 -13.22 11.73 -33.49
N TYR A 557 -12.71 10.72 -32.78
CA TYR A 557 -11.74 9.74 -33.28
C TYR A 557 -12.29 8.33 -33.13
N PHE A 558 -12.12 7.51 -34.17
CA PHE A 558 -12.49 6.09 -34.15
C PHE A 558 -11.24 5.23 -34.06
N HIS A 559 -11.25 4.28 -33.14
CA HIS A 559 -10.23 3.23 -33.06
C HIS A 559 -10.82 1.93 -33.59
N ILE A 560 -10.20 1.40 -34.64
CA ILE A 560 -10.67 0.22 -35.36
C ILE A 560 -9.54 -0.80 -35.38
N GLU A 561 -9.83 -2.04 -35.02
CA GLU A 561 -8.88 -3.13 -35.14
C GLU A 561 -9.15 -3.94 -36.40
N ILE A 562 -8.14 -4.09 -37.25
CA ILE A 562 -8.21 -4.89 -38.49
C ILE A 562 -6.98 -5.81 -38.50
N ASP A 563 -7.21 -7.12 -38.59
CA ASP A 563 -6.17 -8.16 -38.67
C ASP A 563 -5.10 -8.04 -37.55
N GLY A 564 -5.52 -7.74 -36.32
CA GLY A 564 -4.65 -7.59 -35.15
C GLY A 564 -3.82 -6.29 -35.10
N LYS A 565 -4.16 -5.29 -35.94
CA LYS A 565 -3.56 -3.95 -35.93
C LYS A 565 -4.61 -2.88 -35.63
N THR A 566 -4.29 -1.96 -34.73
CA THR A 566 -5.16 -0.83 -34.37
C THR A 566 -4.91 0.38 -35.27
N TYR A 567 -5.97 0.91 -35.87
CA TYR A 567 -5.98 2.12 -36.68
C TYR A 567 -6.79 3.21 -35.99
N VAL A 568 -6.25 4.42 -35.94
CA VAL A 568 -6.93 5.60 -35.40
C VAL A 568 -7.37 6.50 -36.56
N VAL A 569 -8.68 6.63 -36.76
CA VAL A 569 -9.28 7.42 -37.82
C VAL A 569 -9.92 8.66 -37.22
N LYS A 570 -9.41 9.83 -37.59
CA LYS A 570 -10.01 11.11 -37.23
C LYS A 570 -11.26 11.36 -38.08
N ALA A 571 -12.39 11.64 -37.45
CA ALA A 571 -13.62 12.03 -38.14
C ALA A 571 -13.47 13.41 -38.81
N ASN A 572 -14.39 13.72 -39.74
CA ASN A 572 -14.45 15.02 -40.39
C ASN A 572 -14.55 16.14 -39.34
N THR A 573 -13.89 17.28 -39.57
CA THR A 573 -13.90 18.46 -38.68
C THR A 573 -15.28 19.08 -38.48
N GLN A 574 -16.26 18.73 -39.31
CA GLN A 574 -17.67 19.11 -39.16
C GLN A 574 -18.45 18.21 -38.20
N LEU A 575 -17.91 17.04 -37.82
CA LEU A 575 -18.53 16.13 -36.87
C LEU A 575 -17.96 16.41 -35.48
N THR A 576 -18.70 17.19 -34.68
CA THR A 576 -18.30 17.56 -33.32
C THR A 576 -19.41 17.25 -32.32
N VAL A 577 -19.03 16.74 -31.14
CA VAL A 577 -20.01 16.30 -30.13
C VAL A 577 -19.96 17.12 -28.83
N PRO A 578 -21.05 17.15 -28.05
CA PRO A 578 -21.09 17.83 -26.75
C PRO A 578 -20.15 17.19 -25.71
N ASN A 579 -19.62 18.02 -24.81
CA ASN A 579 -18.83 17.58 -23.66
C ASN A 579 -19.67 17.29 -22.41
N THR A 580 -20.86 16.71 -22.57
CA THR A 580 -21.74 16.38 -21.45
C THR A 580 -21.62 14.90 -21.11
N LYS A 581 -21.53 14.59 -19.82
CA LYS A 581 -21.43 13.21 -19.33
C LYS A 581 -22.57 12.33 -19.84
N GLU A 582 -23.79 12.86 -19.84
CA GLU A 582 -25.00 12.19 -20.38
C GLU A 582 -24.83 11.78 -21.85
N TYR A 583 -24.20 12.62 -22.67
CA TYR A 583 -23.97 12.34 -24.08
C TYR A 583 -22.85 11.30 -24.27
N ILE A 584 -21.76 11.40 -23.52
CA ILE A 584 -20.66 10.43 -23.58
C ILE A 584 -21.12 9.05 -23.11
N ASP A 585 -21.91 8.98 -22.05
CA ASP A 585 -22.45 7.71 -21.56
C ASP A 585 -23.45 7.11 -22.57
N SER A 586 -24.24 7.94 -23.26
CA SER A 586 -25.10 7.45 -24.35
C SER A 586 -24.34 6.83 -25.53
N LEU A 587 -23.07 7.17 -25.73
CA LEU A 587 -22.22 6.53 -26.75
C LEU A 587 -21.75 5.14 -26.33
N LYS A 588 -21.60 4.88 -25.02
CA LYS A 588 -21.19 3.58 -24.48
C LYS A 588 -22.30 2.54 -24.58
N ASP A 589 -23.55 2.98 -24.58
CA ASP A 589 -24.72 2.09 -24.65
C ASP A 589 -25.04 1.62 -26.08
N ILE A 590 -24.24 2.04 -27.08
CA ILE A 590 -24.46 1.70 -28.49
C ILE A 590 -23.86 0.33 -28.80
N SER A 591 -24.65 -0.54 -29.43
CA SER A 591 -24.21 -1.85 -29.91
C SER A 591 -23.00 -1.71 -30.85
N GLY A 592 -21.89 -2.37 -30.52
CA GLY A 592 -20.65 -2.37 -31.30
C GLY A 592 -19.62 -1.30 -30.89
N VAL A 593 -19.92 -0.49 -29.87
CA VAL A 593 -18.92 0.37 -29.20
C VAL A 593 -18.35 -0.38 -28.01
N GLN A 594 -17.04 -0.65 -28.05
CA GLN A 594 -16.36 -1.40 -27.01
C GLN A 594 -15.95 -0.50 -25.83
N GLU A 595 -15.45 0.69 -26.13
CA GLU A 595 -14.97 1.64 -25.12
C GLU A 595 -15.08 3.08 -25.65
N VAL A 596 -15.41 4.02 -24.76
CA VAL A 596 -15.44 5.45 -25.07
C VAL A 596 -14.70 6.22 -23.98
N TRP A 597 -13.75 7.06 -24.38
CA TRP A 597 -13.03 7.95 -23.48
C TRP A 597 -12.80 9.33 -24.12
N THR A 598 -12.46 10.31 -23.30
CA THR A 598 -12.25 11.70 -23.69
C THR A 598 -10.79 12.12 -23.48
N GLU A 599 -10.26 12.97 -24.36
CA GLU A 599 -8.87 13.51 -24.34
C GLU A 599 -8.81 15.03 -24.56
#